data_AF-A0A0A2AJ50-F1
#
_entry.id   AF-A0A0A2AJ50-F1
#
_cell.length_a   1.000
_cell.length_b   1.000
_cell.length_c   1.000
_cell.angle_alpha   90.00
_cell.angle_beta   90.00
_cell.angle_gamma   90.00
#
_symmetry.space_group_name_H-M   'P 1'
#
loop_
_entity.id
_entity.type
_entity.pdbx_description
1 polymer ?
#
loop_
_entity_poly.entity_id
_entity_poly.type
_entity_poly.pdbx_seq_one_letter_code
_entity_poly.pdbx_strand_id
1 'polypeptide(L)'
;MEETPASQRMAKIDLINSLEKISSEIPDRILKLEGFILKKNKKEQLEIIIFRGYSSSTTHPIEIDSEKKVIALTYIITNFKLYKAPFKETEENFIREHQNSFFFLNQKNWI
;
A
#
# COMPACT_ATOMS: atom_id res chain seq x y z
N MET A 1 4.32 -27.90 -5.54
CA MET A 1 2.99 -27.30 -5.78
C MET A 1 3.27 -26.02 -6.54
N GLU A 2 3.13 -26.03 -7.88
CA GLU A 2 3.46 -24.88 -8.72
C GLU A 2 2.32 -23.86 -8.64
N GLU A 3 2.57 -22.75 -7.96
CA GLU A 3 1.63 -21.65 -7.84
C GLU A 3 1.56 -20.91 -9.18
N THR A 4 0.39 -20.95 -9.83
CA THR A 4 0.19 -20.34 -11.14
C THR A 4 0.34 -18.81 -11.05
N PRO A 5 0.95 -18.11 -12.03
CA PRO A 5 1.16 -16.66 -12.00
C PRO A 5 -0.13 -15.84 -11.82
N ALA A 6 -1.27 -16.40 -12.24
CA ALA A 6 -2.59 -15.81 -12.04
C ALA A 6 -3.05 -15.85 -10.56
N SER A 7 -2.71 -16.91 -9.82
CA SER A 7 -3.05 -17.08 -8.40
C SER A 7 -2.25 -16.11 -7.54
N GLN A 8 -0.96 -15.93 -7.84
CA GLN A 8 -0.12 -14.90 -7.20
C GLN A 8 -0.60 -13.48 -7.47
N ARG A 9 -1.11 -13.18 -8.68
CA ARG A 9 -1.71 -11.88 -9.01
C ARG A 9 -3.02 -11.64 -8.26
N MET A 10 -3.91 -12.63 -8.17
CA MET A 10 -5.18 -12.51 -7.43
C MET A 10 -4.94 -12.32 -5.92
N ALA A 11 -4.04 -13.10 -5.31
CA ALA A 11 -3.68 -12.96 -3.89
C ALA A 11 -3.09 -11.60 -3.54
N LYS A 12 -2.39 -10.96 -4.49
CA LYS A 12 -1.73 -9.67 -4.28
C LYS A 12 -2.66 -8.47 -4.48
N ILE A 13 -3.63 -8.57 -5.40
CA ILE A 13 -4.73 -7.60 -5.50
C ILE A 13 -5.57 -7.64 -4.22
N ASP A 14 -5.81 -8.84 -3.70
CA ASP A 14 -6.54 -9.03 -2.44
C ASP A 14 -5.81 -8.40 -1.24
N LEU A 15 -4.46 -8.47 -1.22
CA LEU A 15 -3.65 -7.81 -0.20
C LEU A 15 -3.85 -6.29 -0.19
N ILE A 16 -3.68 -5.61 -1.33
CA ILE A 16 -3.80 -4.14 -1.38
C ILE A 16 -5.22 -3.71 -1.01
N ASN A 17 -6.25 -4.36 -1.58
CA ASN A 17 -7.65 -4.07 -1.25
C ASN A 17 -7.94 -4.26 0.25
N SER A 18 -7.37 -5.29 0.88
CA SER A 18 -7.51 -5.55 2.31
C SER A 18 -6.84 -4.46 3.15
N LEU A 19 -5.64 -4.01 2.76
CA LEU A 19 -4.93 -2.92 3.44
C LEU A 19 -5.66 -1.58 3.28
N GLU A 20 -6.22 -1.29 2.11
CA GLU A 20 -7.07 -0.12 1.87
C GLU A 20 -8.31 -0.14 2.76
N LYS A 21 -8.97 -1.30 2.89
CA LYS A 21 -10.12 -1.46 3.78
C LYS A 21 -9.75 -1.15 5.23
N ILE A 22 -8.65 -1.69 5.74
CA ILE A 22 -8.18 -1.41 7.11
C ILE A 22 -7.84 0.07 7.28
N SER A 23 -7.14 0.67 6.31
CA SER A 23 -6.82 2.11 6.32
C SER A 23 -8.07 2.98 6.34
N SER A 24 -9.16 2.54 5.70
CA SER A 24 -10.42 3.27 5.72
C SER A 24 -11.06 3.34 7.11
N GLU A 25 -10.82 2.34 7.96
CA GLU A 25 -11.34 2.25 9.32
C GLU A 25 -10.47 3.02 10.33
N ILE A 26 -9.18 3.22 10.02
CA ILE A 26 -8.22 3.91 10.89
C ILE A 26 -7.62 5.11 10.14
N PRO A 27 -8.34 6.25 10.07
CA PRO A 27 -7.99 7.38 9.22
C PRO A 27 -6.76 8.16 9.66
N ASP A 28 -6.33 8.01 10.92
CA ASP A 28 -5.15 8.67 11.48
C ASP A 28 -3.85 7.86 11.25
N ARG A 29 -3.89 6.92 10.30
CA ARG A 29 -2.77 6.05 9.94
C ARG A 29 -2.46 6.10 8.45
N ILE A 30 -1.18 5.99 8.17
CA ILE A 30 -0.62 6.00 6.82
C ILE A 30 0.28 4.79 6.70
N LEU A 31 -0.03 3.92 5.73
CA LEU A 31 0.77 2.74 5.45
C LEU A 31 1.57 2.95 4.17
N LYS A 32 2.90 2.93 4.30
CA LYS A 32 3.86 3.01 3.20
C LYS A 32 4.39 1.62 2.89
N LEU A 33 4.25 1.19 1.65
CA LEU A 33 4.78 -0.05 1.10
C LEU A 33 5.99 0.30 0.26
N GLU A 34 7.13 -0.28 0.60
CA GLU A 34 8.38 -0.12 -0.15
C GLU A 34 8.69 -1.40 -0.89
N GLY A 35 9.27 -1.27 -2.07
CA GLY A 35 9.60 -2.41 -2.88
C GLY A 35 10.28 -2.03 -4.18
N PHE A 36 10.15 -2.92 -5.17
CA PHE A 36 10.73 -2.72 -6.49
C PHE A 36 9.79 -3.22 -7.59
N ILE A 37 9.81 -2.53 -8.72
CA ILE A 37 9.24 -3.00 -9.97
C ILE A 37 10.34 -3.71 -10.77
N LEU A 38 10.06 -4.93 -11.20
CA LEU A 38 10.93 -5.70 -12.10
C LEU A 38 10.57 -5.38 -13.55
N LYS A 39 11.46 -4.65 -14.24
CA LYS A 39 11.45 -4.52 -15.70
C LYS A 39 12.54 -5.42 -16.28
N LYS A 40 12.43 -5.75 -17.59
CA LYS A 40 13.29 -6.73 -18.28
C LYS A 40 14.77 -6.71 -17.87
N ASN A 41 15.38 -5.52 -17.74
CA ASN A 41 16.79 -5.37 -17.37
C ASN A 41 17.05 -4.39 -16.19
N LYS A 42 16.01 -3.93 -15.47
CA LYS A 42 16.17 -2.92 -14.41
C LYS A 42 15.21 -3.16 -13.25
N LYS A 43 15.70 -2.89 -12.03
CA LYS A 43 14.89 -2.77 -10.82
C LYS A 43 14.64 -1.29 -10.56
N GLU A 44 13.39 -0.87 -10.57
CA GLU A 44 13.01 0.49 -10.17
C GLU A 44 12.42 0.45 -8.78
N GLN A 45 12.73 1.46 -7.95
CA GLN A 45 12.14 1.57 -6.63
C GLN A 45 10.63 1.82 -6.75
N LEU A 46 9.86 1.08 -5.96
CA LEU A 46 8.42 1.22 -5.82
C LEU A 46 8.11 1.74 -4.43
N GLU A 47 7.23 2.73 -4.38
CA GLU A 47 6.61 3.20 -3.16
C GLU A 47 5.11 3.31 -3.38
N ILE A 48 4.31 2.71 -2.50
CA ILE A 48 2.85 2.85 -2.48
C ILE A 48 2.47 3.39 -1.11
N ILE A 49 1.74 4.50 -1.08
CA ILE A 49 1.23 5.10 0.16
C ILE A 49 -0.27 4.88 0.20
N ILE A 50 -0.75 4.19 1.22
CA ILE A 50 -2.16 3.93 1.49
C ILE A 50 -2.56 4.78 2.70
N PHE A 51 -3.51 5.69 2.50
CA PHE A 51 -4.07 6.51 3.56
C PHE A 51 -5.49 6.96 3.20
N ARG A 52 -6.30 7.23 4.23
CA ARG A 52 -7.59 7.88 4.04
C ARG A 52 -7.41 9.40 4.01
N GLY A 53 -7.33 9.96 2.81
CA GLY A 53 -7.36 11.40 2.60
C GLY A 53 -8.75 11.98 2.85
N TYR A 54 -8.82 13.17 3.45
CA TYR A 54 -10.03 13.98 3.50
C TYR A 54 -9.90 15.07 2.44
N SER A 55 -10.73 15.01 1.39
CA SER A 55 -10.84 16.15 0.46
C SER A 55 -11.73 17.21 1.10
N SER A 56 -11.20 18.42 1.28
CA SER A 56 -11.99 19.60 1.65
C SER A 56 -12.62 20.30 0.44
N SER A 57 -12.38 19.80 -0.78
CA SER A 57 -12.74 20.46 -2.03
C SER A 57 -13.71 19.59 -2.83
N THR A 58 -14.94 20.07 -2.99
CA THR A 58 -15.99 19.43 -3.83
C THR A 58 -15.92 19.85 -5.29
N THR A 59 -14.97 20.72 -5.67
CA THR A 59 -14.91 21.40 -6.96
C THR A 59 -13.86 20.87 -7.92
N HIS A 60 -13.02 19.93 -7.50
CA HIS A 60 -12.03 19.29 -8.36
C HIS A 60 -12.29 17.79 -8.30
N PRO A 61 -12.91 17.17 -9.33
CA PRO A 61 -13.05 15.73 -9.37
C PRO A 61 -11.65 15.13 -9.31
N ILE A 62 -11.39 14.37 -8.24
CA ILE A 62 -10.23 13.49 -8.19
C ILE A 62 -10.42 12.52 -9.36
N GLU A 63 -9.50 12.55 -10.31
CA GLU A 63 -9.53 11.63 -11.45
C GLU A 63 -9.23 10.22 -10.92
N ILE A 64 -10.28 9.49 -10.54
CA ILE A 64 -10.20 8.08 -10.15
C ILE A 64 -10.12 7.29 -11.47
N ASP A 65 -8.91 7.16 -11.99
CA ASP A 65 -8.63 6.33 -13.17
C ASP A 65 -8.65 4.84 -12.76
N SER A 66 -9.86 4.27 -12.68
CA SER A 66 -10.09 2.86 -12.35
C SER A 66 -9.58 1.91 -13.45
N GLU A 67 -9.20 2.42 -14.62
CA GLU A 67 -8.64 1.66 -15.74
C GLU A 67 -7.11 1.59 -15.70
N LYS A 68 -6.45 2.56 -15.06
CA LYS A 68 -5.06 2.43 -14.60
C LYS A 68 -4.98 1.48 -13.41
N LYS A 69 -5.15 0.19 -13.66
CA LYS A 69 -4.56 -0.83 -12.78
C LYS A 69 -3.04 -0.73 -12.92
N VAL A 70 -2.40 0.15 -12.14
CA VAL A 70 -0.95 0.44 -12.14
C VAL A 70 -0.13 -0.74 -11.60
N ILE A 71 -0.52 -1.99 -11.82
CA ILE A 71 0.38 -3.12 -11.55
C ILE A 71 0.19 -4.28 -12.52
N ALA A 72 0.15 -3.95 -13.81
CA ALA A 72 0.47 -4.92 -14.87
C ALA A 72 1.94 -5.39 -14.82
N LEU A 73 2.78 -4.71 -14.05
CA LEU A 73 4.20 -5.01 -13.88
C LEU A 73 4.43 -5.98 -12.70
N THR A 74 5.40 -6.87 -12.83
CA THR A 74 5.84 -7.71 -11.71
C THR A 74 6.54 -6.80 -10.69
N TYR A 75 5.95 -6.69 -9.51
CA TYR A 75 6.49 -5.92 -8.41
C TYR A 75 6.77 -6.83 -7.22
N ILE A 76 7.68 -6.43 -6.35
CA ILE A 76 8.00 -7.10 -5.09
C ILE A 76 7.86 -6.04 -4.00
N ILE A 77 7.04 -6.31 -2.98
CA ILE A 77 6.97 -5.47 -1.79
C ILE A 77 7.94 -6.10 -0.78
N THR A 78 8.83 -5.29 -0.21
CA THR A 78 9.87 -5.74 0.71
C THR A 78 9.68 -5.23 2.11
N ASN A 79 9.02 -4.08 2.28
CA ASN A 79 8.82 -3.49 3.59
C ASN A 79 7.48 -2.77 3.68
N PHE A 80 6.93 -2.73 4.88
CA PHE A 80 5.71 -2.02 5.23
C PHE A 80 6.02 -1.15 6.43
N LYS A 81 5.77 0.15 6.30
CA LYS A 81 6.00 1.15 7.34
C LYS A 81 4.70 1.84 7.67
N LEU A 82 4.37 1.89 8.95
CA LEU A 82 3.17 2.52 9.45
C LEU A 82 3.54 3.84 10.13
N TYR A 83 2.80 4.88 9.78
CA TYR A 83 2.96 6.22 10.30
C TYR A 83 1.65 6.76 10.86
N LYS A 84 1.75 7.72 11.76
CA LYS A 84 0.64 8.55 12.22
C LYS A 84 0.38 9.68 11.21
N ALA A 85 -0.89 9.93 10.91
CA ALA A 85 -1.30 11.08 10.11
C ALA A 85 -1.35 12.36 10.95
N PRO A 86 -1.16 13.56 10.36
CA PRO A 86 -0.84 13.83 8.96
C PRO A 86 0.61 13.41 8.60
N PHE A 87 0.85 13.00 7.35
CA PHE A 87 2.19 12.54 6.93
C PHE A 87 3.20 13.68 7.09
N LYS A 88 4.03 13.59 8.13
CA LYS A 88 5.33 14.25 8.14
C LYS A 88 6.35 13.14 8.17
N GLU A 89 7.27 13.15 7.22
CA GLU A 89 8.37 12.19 7.13
C GLU A 89 9.43 12.50 8.20
N THR A 90 8.98 12.54 9.46
CA THR A 90 9.76 12.79 10.67
C THR A 90 9.65 11.57 11.57
N GLU A 91 10.71 11.28 12.33
CA GLU A 91 10.77 10.11 13.24
C GLU A 91 9.58 10.08 14.22
N GLU A 92 9.05 11.25 14.60
CA GLU A 92 7.92 11.38 15.52
C GLU A 92 6.61 10.74 15.04
N ASN A 93 6.44 10.56 13.73
CA ASN A 93 5.23 9.94 13.18
C ASN A 93 5.40 8.46 12.86
N PHE A 94 6.62 7.92 12.93
CA PHE A 94 6.84 6.50 12.68
C PHE A 94 6.28 5.68 13.85
N ILE A 95 5.42 4.71 13.52
CA ILE A 95 4.83 3.81 14.52
C ILE A 95 5.58 2.48 14.53
N ARG A 96 5.79 1.89 13.35
CA ARG A 96 6.51 0.62 13.18
C ARG A 96 6.74 0.27 11.74
N GLU A 97 7.62 -0.70 11.54
CA GLU A 97 7.79 -1.38 10.28
C GLU A 97 7.75 -2.90 10.44
N HIS A 98 7.36 -3.60 9.38
CA HIS A 98 7.46 -5.05 9.30
C HIS A 98 7.58 -5.48 7.84
N GLN A 99 8.41 -6.48 7.57
CA GLN A 99 8.56 -7.03 6.21
C GLN A 99 7.40 -7.96 5.79
N ASN A 100 6.52 -8.36 6.73
CA ASN A 100 5.50 -9.37 6.50
C ASN A 100 4.16 -8.66 6.28
N SER A 101 3.57 -8.86 5.11
CA SER A 101 2.26 -8.32 4.75
C SER A 101 1.14 -8.79 5.68
N PHE A 102 1.17 -10.05 6.13
CA PHE A 102 0.15 -10.61 7.03
C PHE A 102 0.11 -9.91 8.39
N PHE A 103 1.23 -9.32 8.82
CA PHE A 103 1.27 -8.53 10.04
C PHE A 103 0.31 -7.33 9.96
N PHE A 104 0.29 -6.62 8.83
CA PHE A 104 -0.59 -5.47 8.62
C PHE A 104 -2.00 -5.84 8.17
N LEU A 105 -2.32 -7.11 7.94
CA LEU A 105 -3.71 -7.56 7.76
C LEU A 105 -4.50 -7.61 9.08
N ASN A 106 -3.80 -7.58 10.22
CA ASN A 106 -4.45 -7.49 11.53
C ASN A 106 -4.57 -6.02 11.94
N GLN A 107 -5.80 -5.53 12.01
CA GLN A 107 -6.12 -4.16 12.41
C GLN A 107 -5.51 -3.75 13.77
N LYS A 108 -5.33 -4.68 14.71
CA LYS A 108 -4.71 -4.38 16.01
C LYS A 108 -3.26 -3.90 15.88
N ASN A 109 -2.59 -4.28 14.79
CA ASN A 109 -1.21 -3.87 14.53
C ASN A 109 -1.11 -2.44 13.97
N TRP A 110 -2.24 -1.80 13.68
CA TRP A 110 -2.33 -0.42 13.22
C TRP A 110 -2.57 0.60 14.34
N ILE A 111 -2.98 0.14 15.53
CA ILE A 111 -3.32 1.01 16.66
C ILE A 111 -2.07 1.42 17.40
#